data_AF-A0A3P7J360-F1
#
_entry.id   AF-A0A3P7J360-F1
#
_cell.length_a   1.000
_cell.length_b   1.000
_cell.length_c   1.000
_cell.angle_alpha   90.00
_cell.angle_beta   90.00
_cell.angle_gamma   90.00
#
_symmetry.space_group_name_H-M   'P 1'
#
loop_
_entity.id
_entity.type
_entity.pdbx_description
1 polymer ?
#
loop_
_entity_poly.entity_id
_entity_poly.type
_entity_poly.pdbx_seq_one_letter_code
_entity_poly.pdbx_strand_id
1 'polypeptide(L)'
;MDDLKIYTPVWEDMALARTGIQSLFGQLGLELNTRKCASRSLNWAFTAQLDSIPILGSNEFYKYLGAEQNGLVCIGDLFNRVETAALALARRLFFSDLTVRQKVNGYNQMVIPKLKYAFSCVIFGAGKLGSLKKRASRFDADIRKVMEDSRLRFRTNCAARLYVDKESGGLGLKSVEEELDRSIAYTWCYLASNTDLLVPYQLSESLRSSKKRSLTSDFLKVLSANGIEEGRIQRTSIAAIKVDNNTFFHATDAARAVAELIRARWAKVRLTAWRSKAVASRVIQEQGRNREQPTGLCLKDSFLWSSRGWVSSVVLRNVWSVQEGSLLTNGSAAGRVCNASARGLCRMRCSPDAVETAEHIVSSCAHWRTNIMVERHDDVARVLYASIRRKYEIREKVNSYQPHVIETPHVVIHWNDPIWSSEGLAHNRPDILVWDKVLK
;
A
#
# COMPACT_ATOMS: atom_id res chain seq x y z
N MET A 1 18.62 -9.92 -28.90
CA MET A 1 19.15 -9.18 -27.73
C MET A 1 20.49 -8.63 -28.18
N ASP A 2 20.69 -7.31 -28.09
CA ASP A 2 21.88 -6.57 -28.56
C ASP A 2 22.92 -6.34 -27.46
N ASP A 3 22.47 -6.25 -26.20
CA ASP A 3 23.34 -6.08 -25.03
C ASP A 3 24.02 -7.40 -24.60
N LEU A 4 25.20 -7.67 -25.14
CA LEU A 4 26.03 -8.83 -24.79
C LEU A 4 27.11 -8.46 -23.76
N LYS A 5 27.27 -9.30 -22.72
CA LYS A 5 28.37 -9.20 -21.75
C LYS A 5 29.16 -10.51 -21.72
N ILE A 6 30.49 -10.40 -21.81
CA ILE A 6 31.40 -11.54 -21.88
C ILE A 6 32.32 -11.49 -20.66
N TYR A 7 32.60 -12.66 -20.11
CA TYR A 7 33.59 -12.83 -19.05
C TYR A 7 34.63 -13.84 -19.53
N THR A 8 35.90 -13.46 -19.46
CA THR A 8 37.03 -14.33 -19.75
C THR A 8 38.01 -14.32 -18.59
N PRO A 9 38.70 -15.44 -18.32
CA PRO A 9 39.73 -15.49 -17.29
C PRO A 9 41.00 -14.72 -17.70
N VAL A 10 41.28 -14.65 -19.01
CA VAL A 10 42.47 -14.01 -19.58
C VAL A 10 42.10 -12.97 -20.64
N TRP A 11 42.99 -12.00 -20.87
CA TRP A 11 42.74 -10.87 -21.77
C TRP A 11 42.79 -11.28 -23.24
N GLU A 12 43.67 -12.20 -23.63
CA GLU A 12 43.76 -12.70 -25.02
C GLU A 12 42.43 -13.32 -25.45
N ASP A 13 41.77 -14.08 -24.58
CA ASP A 13 40.45 -14.66 -24.83
C ASP A 13 39.38 -13.57 -25.05
N MET A 14 39.47 -12.44 -24.35
CA MET A 14 38.55 -11.32 -24.55
C MET A 14 38.72 -10.70 -25.94
N ALA A 15 39.97 -10.56 -26.38
CA ALA A 15 40.28 -10.07 -27.73
C ALA A 15 39.79 -11.05 -28.81
N LEU A 16 40.00 -12.35 -28.61
CA LEU A 16 39.49 -13.41 -29.51
C LEU A 16 37.96 -13.40 -29.56
N ALA A 17 37.30 -13.35 -28.41
CA ALA A 17 35.85 -13.31 -28.31
C ALA A 17 35.27 -12.09 -29.05
N ARG A 18 35.89 -10.92 -28.88
CA ARG A 18 35.52 -9.70 -29.60
C ARG A 18 35.61 -9.90 -31.13
N THR A 19 36.73 -10.39 -31.64
CA THR A 19 36.92 -10.59 -33.09
C THR A 19 35.91 -11.60 -33.63
N GLY A 20 35.68 -12.70 -32.92
CA GLY A 20 34.67 -13.70 -33.28
C GLY A 20 33.26 -13.12 -33.33
N ILE A 21 32.89 -12.29 -32.35
CA ILE A 21 31.61 -11.57 -32.31
C ILE A 21 31.49 -10.62 -33.48
N GLN A 22 32.49 -9.78 -33.74
CA GLN A 22 32.45 -8.84 -34.86
C GLN A 22 32.30 -9.58 -36.20
N SER A 23 32.99 -10.70 -36.38
CA SER A 23 32.85 -11.53 -37.58
C SER A 23 31.44 -12.15 -37.69
N LEU A 24 30.96 -12.79 -36.63
CA LEU A 24 29.66 -13.46 -36.60
C LEU A 24 28.50 -12.48 -36.83
N PHE A 25 28.49 -11.36 -36.10
CA PHE A 25 27.45 -10.33 -36.25
C PHE A 25 27.60 -9.60 -37.59
N GLY A 26 28.83 -9.42 -38.09
CA GLY A 26 29.09 -8.86 -39.42
C GLY A 26 28.50 -9.70 -40.56
N GLN A 27 28.53 -11.04 -40.44
CA GLN A 27 27.84 -11.93 -41.40
C GLN A 27 26.32 -11.73 -41.43
N LEU A 28 25.74 -11.23 -40.33
CA LEU A 28 24.33 -10.87 -40.23
C LEU A 28 24.06 -9.40 -40.64
N GLY A 29 25.07 -8.67 -41.13
CA GLY A 29 24.96 -7.25 -41.48
C GLY A 29 24.88 -6.32 -40.27
N LEU A 30 25.31 -6.78 -39.09
CA LEU A 30 25.29 -6.01 -37.85
C LEU A 30 26.68 -5.48 -37.50
N GLU A 31 26.71 -4.24 -37.01
CA GLU A 31 27.95 -3.57 -36.61
C GLU A 31 27.98 -3.29 -35.10
N LEU A 32 29.19 -3.35 -34.54
CA LEU A 32 29.41 -3.15 -33.11
C LEU A 32 29.47 -1.64 -32.80
N ASN A 33 28.56 -1.16 -31.96
CA ASN A 33 28.56 0.24 -31.55
C ASN A 33 29.61 0.49 -30.46
N THR A 34 30.83 0.83 -30.87
CA THR A 34 31.98 1.05 -29.97
C THR A 34 31.72 2.10 -28.89
N ARG A 35 30.85 3.09 -29.13
CA ARG A 35 30.46 4.11 -28.14
C ARG A 35 29.62 3.56 -26.98
N LYS A 36 28.95 2.42 -27.19
CA LYS A 36 28.18 1.70 -26.16
C LYS A 36 28.94 0.53 -25.56
N CYS A 37 30.12 0.21 -26.08
CA CYS A 37 30.96 -0.87 -25.58
C CYS A 37 31.96 -0.34 -24.56
N ALA A 38 32.36 -1.21 -23.64
CA ALA A 38 33.43 -0.94 -22.70
C ALA A 38 34.10 -2.25 -22.29
N SER A 39 35.38 -2.18 -21.91
CA SER A 39 36.13 -3.31 -21.39
C SER A 39 36.63 -3.03 -19.96
N ARG A 40 36.78 -4.08 -19.14
CA ARG A 40 37.29 -3.96 -17.77
C ARG A 40 38.04 -5.23 -17.37
N SER A 41 39.23 -5.07 -16.80
CA SER A 41 39.97 -6.15 -16.15
C SER A 41 39.80 -6.07 -14.63
N LEU A 42 39.39 -7.17 -14.00
CA LEU A 42 39.26 -7.25 -12.54
C LEU A 42 40.62 -7.47 -11.85
N ASN A 43 41.57 -8.08 -12.55
CA ASN A 43 42.83 -8.56 -11.99
C ASN A 43 44.01 -7.62 -12.25
N TRP A 44 43.89 -6.67 -13.18
CA TRP A 44 44.99 -5.79 -13.56
C TRP A 44 44.54 -4.36 -13.91
N ALA A 45 45.38 -3.37 -13.59
CA ALA A 45 45.30 -2.02 -14.14
C ALA A 45 45.92 -2.03 -15.54
N PHE A 46 45.24 -2.64 -16.51
CA PHE A 46 45.75 -2.74 -17.88
C PHE A 46 45.44 -1.46 -18.66
N THR A 47 46.44 -0.94 -19.39
CA THR A 47 46.35 0.26 -20.24
C THR A 47 46.24 -0.06 -21.74
N ALA A 48 46.34 -1.33 -22.15
CA ALA A 48 46.23 -1.70 -23.56
C ALA A 48 44.76 -1.67 -24.02
N GLN A 49 44.42 -0.65 -24.80
CA GLN A 49 43.08 -0.46 -25.32
C GLN A 49 42.75 -1.52 -26.38
N LEU A 50 41.57 -2.13 -26.27
CA LEU A 50 40.99 -2.95 -27.35
C LEU A 50 40.48 -1.99 -28.44
N ASP A 51 41.39 -1.55 -29.31
CA ASP A 51 41.15 -0.54 -30.35
C ASP A 51 40.41 0.71 -29.83
N SER A 52 39.22 1.00 -30.37
CA SER A 52 38.38 2.15 -30.05
C SER A 52 37.37 1.90 -28.92
N ILE A 53 37.40 0.73 -28.27
CA ILE A 53 36.55 0.43 -27.11
C ILE A 53 37.24 0.96 -25.84
N PRO A 54 36.60 1.86 -25.07
CA PRO A 54 37.20 2.40 -23.86
C PRO A 54 37.38 1.33 -22.77
N ILE A 55 38.46 1.46 -22.00
CA ILE A 55 38.67 0.69 -20.76
C ILE A 55 38.05 1.49 -19.62
N LEU A 56 37.12 0.88 -18.89
CA LEU A 56 36.51 1.49 -17.70
C LEU A 56 37.54 1.61 -16.58
N GLY A 57 37.68 2.83 -16.05
CA GLY A 57 38.44 3.11 -14.83
C GLY A 57 37.82 2.50 -13.57
N SER A 58 38.52 2.61 -12.44
CA SER A 58 38.05 2.12 -11.13
C SER A 58 36.83 2.88 -10.59
N ASN A 59 36.66 4.14 -10.99
CA ASN A 59 35.53 5.00 -10.57
C ASN A 59 34.48 5.19 -11.66
N GLU A 60 34.65 4.55 -12.81
CA GLU A 60 33.70 4.61 -13.91
C GLU A 60 32.76 3.42 -13.85
N PHE A 61 31.51 3.64 -14.28
CA PHE A 61 30.49 2.60 -14.28
C PHE A 61 29.83 2.57 -15.64
N TYR A 62 29.53 1.37 -16.11
CA TYR A 62 28.64 1.19 -17.25
C TYR A 62 27.29 0.65 -16.77
N LYS A 63 26.25 0.79 -17.59
CA LYS A 63 24.91 0.30 -17.25
C LYS A 63 24.62 -0.98 -18.04
N TYR A 64 24.30 -2.06 -17.33
CA TYR A 64 23.84 -3.31 -17.92
C TYR A 64 22.46 -3.67 -17.38
N LEU A 65 21.50 -3.89 -18.28
CA LEU A 65 20.11 -4.17 -17.94
C LEU A 65 19.49 -3.16 -16.96
N GLY A 66 19.99 -1.91 -16.97
CA GLY A 66 19.53 -0.85 -16.08
C GLY A 66 20.20 -0.83 -14.70
N ALA A 67 21.25 -1.61 -14.46
CA ALA A 67 22.06 -1.58 -13.24
C ALA A 67 23.46 -1.02 -13.51
N GLU A 68 23.92 -0.11 -12.65
CA GLU A 68 25.29 0.39 -12.63
C GLU A 68 26.25 -0.74 -12.27
N GLN A 69 27.27 -0.95 -13.09
CA GLN A 69 28.27 -1.99 -12.90
C GLN A 69 29.66 -1.42 -13.18
N ASN A 70 30.62 -1.80 -12.35
CA ASN A 70 32.03 -1.77 -12.71
C ASN A 70 32.49 -3.24 -12.81
N GLY A 71 32.99 -3.80 -11.70
CA GLY A 71 33.22 -5.24 -11.60
C GLY A 71 31.96 -6.03 -11.26
N LEU A 72 31.30 -5.64 -10.18
CA LEU A 72 29.98 -6.14 -9.77
C LEU A 72 28.95 -5.00 -9.83
N VAL A 73 27.70 -5.31 -9.56
CA VAL A 73 26.63 -4.30 -9.46
C VAL A 73 26.95 -3.31 -8.34
N CYS A 74 26.97 -2.02 -8.68
CA CYS A 74 27.08 -0.91 -7.73
C CYS A 74 25.74 -0.71 -7.03
N ILE A 75 25.51 -1.55 -6.02
CA ILE A 75 24.26 -1.65 -5.26
C ILE A 75 23.81 -0.30 -4.68
N GLY A 76 24.75 0.49 -4.16
CA GLY A 76 24.46 1.79 -3.56
C GLY A 76 23.82 2.75 -4.58
N ASP A 77 24.47 2.92 -5.72
CA ASP A 77 24.07 3.85 -6.78
C ASP A 77 22.78 3.41 -7.48
N LEU A 78 22.66 2.11 -7.80
CA LEU A 78 21.44 1.52 -8.35
C LEU A 78 20.24 1.83 -7.45
N PHE A 79 20.37 1.52 -6.15
CA PHE A 79 19.27 1.70 -5.22
C PHE A 79 18.97 3.19 -5.01
N ASN A 80 19.98 4.06 -4.86
CA ASN A 80 19.78 5.51 -4.74
C ASN A 80 18.99 6.08 -5.93
N ARG A 81 19.37 5.71 -7.15
CA ARG A 81 18.68 6.16 -8.37
C ARG A 81 17.25 5.63 -8.43
N VAL A 82 17.06 4.34 -8.17
CA VAL A 82 15.73 3.70 -8.21
C VAL A 82 14.82 4.30 -7.14
N GLU A 83 15.33 4.52 -5.92
CA GLU A 83 14.61 5.13 -4.81
C GLU A 83 14.20 6.57 -5.15
N THR A 84 15.12 7.36 -5.69
CA THR A 84 14.84 8.74 -6.15
C THR A 84 13.76 8.75 -7.23
N ALA A 85 13.87 7.88 -8.24
CA ALA A 85 12.89 7.79 -9.32
C ALA A 85 11.52 7.30 -8.84
N ALA A 86 11.50 6.33 -7.92
CA ALA A 86 10.28 5.79 -7.32
C ALA A 86 9.58 6.85 -6.45
N LEU A 87 10.33 7.60 -5.64
CA LEU A 87 9.79 8.69 -4.84
C LEU A 87 9.25 9.83 -5.71
N ALA A 88 9.96 10.23 -6.76
CA ALA A 88 9.49 11.23 -7.71
C ALA A 88 8.19 10.80 -8.42
N LEU A 89 8.07 9.53 -8.79
CA LEU A 89 6.84 8.98 -9.33
C LEU A 89 5.71 8.98 -8.30
N ALA A 90 5.98 8.56 -7.06
CA ALA A 90 5.00 8.58 -5.99
C ALA A 90 4.49 10.00 -5.70
N ARG A 91 5.38 11.00 -5.67
CA ARG A 91 4.99 12.41 -5.52
C ARG A 91 4.04 12.84 -6.64
N ARG A 92 4.42 12.66 -7.91
CA ARG A 92 3.54 13.00 -9.04
C ARG A 92 2.17 12.32 -8.93
N LEU A 93 2.15 11.05 -8.55
CA LEU A 93 0.93 10.27 -8.40
C LEU A 93 0.03 10.81 -7.27
N PHE A 94 0.57 11.00 -6.06
CA PHE A 94 -0.22 11.42 -4.90
C PHE A 94 -0.69 12.87 -4.99
N PHE A 95 0.03 13.74 -5.69
CA PHE A 95 -0.36 15.14 -5.94
C PHE A 95 -1.31 15.33 -7.13
N SER A 96 -1.57 14.31 -7.94
CA SER A 96 -2.54 14.38 -9.04
C SER A 96 -4.00 14.48 -8.55
N ASP A 97 -4.92 14.81 -9.45
CA ASP A 97 -6.37 14.81 -9.17
C ASP A 97 -7.04 13.44 -9.30
N LEU A 98 -6.24 12.38 -9.46
CA LEU A 98 -6.75 11.01 -9.53
C LEU A 98 -7.51 10.62 -8.26
N THR A 99 -8.48 9.72 -8.43
CA THR A 99 -9.21 9.13 -7.31
C THR A 99 -8.27 8.34 -6.39
N VAL A 100 -8.67 8.16 -5.14
CA VAL A 100 -7.90 7.37 -4.16
C VAL A 100 -7.59 5.98 -4.70
N ARG A 101 -8.56 5.32 -5.36
CA ARG A 101 -8.36 4.00 -5.97
C ARG A 101 -7.21 4.03 -6.99
N GLN A 102 -7.24 5.00 -7.92
CA GLN A 102 -6.22 5.14 -8.96
C GLN A 102 -4.84 5.43 -8.36
N LYS A 103 -4.75 6.29 -7.34
CA LYS A 103 -3.50 6.59 -6.63
C LYS A 103 -2.92 5.35 -5.94
N VAL A 104 -3.73 4.60 -5.20
CA VAL A 104 -3.26 3.38 -4.50
C VAL A 104 -2.85 2.31 -5.50
N ASN A 105 -3.64 2.09 -6.55
CA ASN A 105 -3.32 1.11 -7.58
C ASN A 105 -2.04 1.51 -8.33
N GLY A 106 -1.91 2.77 -8.74
CA GLY A 106 -0.70 3.28 -9.38
C GLY A 106 0.54 3.14 -8.50
N TYR A 107 0.43 3.36 -7.19
CA TYR A 107 1.55 3.15 -6.27
C TYR A 107 1.94 1.67 -6.22
N ASN A 108 0.95 0.79 -6.02
CA ASN A 108 1.16 -0.65 -5.93
C ASN A 108 1.66 -1.29 -7.23
N GLN A 109 1.34 -0.71 -8.39
CA GLN A 109 1.65 -1.24 -9.73
C GLN A 109 2.84 -0.56 -10.41
N MET A 110 3.21 0.67 -10.03
CA MET A 110 4.25 1.44 -10.72
C MET A 110 5.41 1.84 -9.81
N VAL A 111 5.15 2.15 -8.54
CA VAL A 111 6.19 2.56 -7.57
C VAL A 111 6.85 1.33 -6.96
N ILE A 112 6.05 0.41 -6.41
CA ILE A 112 6.55 -0.80 -5.75
C ILE A 112 7.41 -1.65 -6.70
N PRO A 113 7.00 -1.95 -7.95
CA PRO A 113 7.83 -2.77 -8.84
C PRO A 113 9.20 -2.18 -9.16
N LYS A 114 9.35 -0.85 -9.20
CA LYS A 114 10.66 -0.20 -9.36
C LYS A 114 11.60 -0.59 -8.22
N LEU A 115 11.11 -0.53 -6.98
CA LEU A 115 11.89 -0.91 -5.80
C LEU A 115 12.19 -2.40 -5.77
N LYS A 116 11.24 -3.25 -6.16
CA LYS A 116 11.43 -4.71 -6.23
C LYS A 116 12.56 -5.10 -7.17
N TYR A 117 12.67 -4.44 -8.32
CA TYR A 117 13.79 -4.64 -9.24
C TYR A 117 15.14 -4.35 -8.55
N ALA A 118 15.27 -3.22 -7.84
CA ALA A 118 16.47 -2.93 -7.07
C ALA A 118 16.74 -4.01 -6.01
N PHE A 119 15.71 -4.43 -5.25
CA PHE A 119 15.85 -5.50 -4.25
C PHE A 119 16.43 -6.77 -4.85
N SER A 120 15.92 -7.25 -5.98
CA SER A 120 16.42 -8.46 -6.63
C SER A 120 17.89 -8.38 -7.02
N CYS A 121 18.39 -7.21 -7.42
CA CYS A 121 19.79 -7.01 -7.76
C CYS A 121 20.70 -6.92 -6.51
N VAL A 122 20.20 -6.34 -5.42
CA VAL A 122 21.02 -6.14 -4.20
C VAL A 122 21.24 -7.43 -3.41
N ILE A 123 20.28 -8.34 -3.44
CA ILE A 123 20.31 -9.54 -2.58
C ILE A 123 21.52 -10.45 -2.88
N PHE A 124 22.10 -10.36 -4.09
CA PHE A 124 23.28 -11.14 -4.49
C PHE A 124 24.64 -10.43 -4.35
N GLY A 125 24.71 -9.19 -3.84
CA GLY A 125 25.98 -8.46 -3.74
C GLY A 125 26.32 -7.88 -2.36
N ALA A 126 27.37 -7.06 -2.32
CA ALA A 126 27.91 -6.45 -1.11
C ALA A 126 26.88 -5.54 -0.41
N GLY A 127 26.72 -5.71 0.91
CA GLY A 127 25.81 -4.92 1.74
C GLY A 127 25.40 -5.65 3.02
N LYS A 128 24.66 -4.98 3.91
CA LYS A 128 24.05 -5.59 5.11
C LYS A 128 22.53 -5.61 4.94
N LEU A 129 21.88 -6.78 5.13
CA LEU A 129 20.42 -6.91 5.11
C LEU A 129 19.73 -5.88 6.02
N GLY A 130 20.31 -5.63 7.20
CA GLY A 130 19.80 -4.62 8.13
C GLY A 130 19.76 -3.21 7.54
N SER A 131 20.75 -2.83 6.71
CA SER A 131 20.73 -1.55 6.01
C SER A 131 19.61 -1.47 4.98
N LEU A 132 19.31 -2.57 4.28
CA LEU A 132 18.19 -2.62 3.32
C LEU A 132 16.84 -2.50 4.01
N LYS A 133 16.65 -3.21 5.14
CA LYS A 133 15.43 -3.08 5.95
C LYS A 133 15.24 -1.66 6.46
N LYS A 134 16.31 -1.00 6.93
CA LYS A 134 16.26 0.41 7.34
C LYS A 134 15.86 1.35 6.19
N ARG A 135 16.40 1.13 4.98
CA ARG A 135 16.02 1.91 3.79
C ARG A 135 14.56 1.70 3.39
N ALA A 136 14.09 0.44 3.36
CA ALA A 136 12.69 0.13 3.10
C ALA A 136 11.75 0.83 4.10
N SER A 137 12.09 0.80 5.39
CA SER A 137 11.34 1.48 6.45
C SER A 137 11.33 3.00 6.29
N ARG A 138 12.48 3.60 5.94
CA ARG A 138 12.60 5.02 5.63
C ARG A 138 11.72 5.40 4.44
N PHE A 139 11.74 4.62 3.35
CA PHE A 139 10.89 4.88 2.20
C PHE A 139 9.40 4.82 2.56
N ASP A 140 8.98 3.84 3.37
CA ASP A 140 7.60 3.78 3.89
C ASP A 140 7.24 5.02 4.74
N ALA A 141 8.19 5.59 5.49
CA ALA A 141 8.00 6.87 6.19
C ALA A 141 7.90 8.06 5.24
N ASP A 142 8.75 8.13 4.20
CA ASP A 142 8.75 9.18 3.20
C ASP A 142 7.45 9.20 2.39
N ILE A 143 6.93 8.03 2.01
CA ILE A 143 5.62 7.91 1.34
C ILE A 143 4.49 8.39 2.25
N ARG A 144 4.52 8.04 3.54
CA ARG A 144 3.53 8.55 4.50
C ARG A 144 3.59 10.07 4.63
N LYS A 145 4.78 10.67 4.51
CA LYS A 145 4.97 12.13 4.49
C LYS A 145 4.44 12.74 3.19
N VAL A 146 4.72 12.13 2.04
CA VAL A 146 4.15 12.55 0.74
C VAL A 146 2.62 12.53 0.78
N MET A 147 1.99 11.52 1.39
CA MET A 147 0.53 11.43 1.53
C MET A 147 -0.05 12.49 2.49
N GLU A 148 0.73 12.94 3.49
CA GLU A 148 0.38 14.08 4.34
C GLU A 148 0.41 15.38 3.53
N ASP A 149 1.51 15.63 2.83
CA ASP A 149 1.72 16.85 2.03
C ASP A 149 0.70 16.94 0.87
N SER A 150 0.33 15.80 0.27
CA SER A 150 -0.67 15.71 -0.79
C SER A 150 -2.12 15.69 -0.28
N ARG A 151 -2.35 15.93 1.02
CA ARG A 151 -3.69 15.99 1.64
C ARG A 151 -4.52 14.70 1.52
N LEU A 152 -3.89 13.53 1.41
CA LEU A 152 -4.57 12.23 1.42
C LEU A 152 -4.76 11.69 2.85
N ARG A 153 -3.92 12.10 3.79
CA ARG A 153 -4.07 11.81 5.22
C ARG A 153 -3.62 12.98 6.08
N PHE A 154 -4.02 13.00 7.35
CA PHE A 154 -3.32 13.76 8.39
C PHE A 154 -2.22 12.94 9.03
N ARG A 155 -1.25 13.63 9.64
CA ARG A 155 -0.16 13.02 10.40
C ARG A 155 -0.66 12.10 11.52
N THR A 156 -1.73 12.53 12.19
CA THR A 156 -2.35 11.88 13.35
C THR A 156 -3.17 10.64 12.99
N ASN A 157 -3.52 10.43 11.70
CA ASN A 157 -4.21 9.22 11.29
C ASN A 157 -3.39 7.96 11.56
N CYS A 158 -4.06 6.83 11.81
CA CYS A 158 -3.44 5.55 12.07
C CYS A 158 -2.62 5.07 10.86
N ALA A 159 -1.28 5.07 10.97
CA ALA A 159 -0.41 4.61 9.90
C ALA A 159 -0.64 3.14 9.53
N ALA A 160 -0.99 2.29 10.50
CA ALA A 160 -1.21 0.86 10.25
C ALA A 160 -2.38 0.61 9.29
N ARG A 161 -3.46 1.42 9.37
CA ARG A 161 -4.65 1.31 8.53
C ARG A 161 -4.34 1.48 7.03
N LEU A 162 -3.31 2.24 6.68
CA LEU A 162 -2.87 2.39 5.28
C LEU A 162 -2.52 1.05 4.64
N TYR A 163 -1.99 0.13 5.42
CA TYR A 163 -1.47 -1.13 4.93
C TYR A 163 -2.38 -2.33 5.21
N VAL A 164 -3.53 -2.10 5.85
CA VAL A 164 -4.59 -3.09 6.04
C VAL A 164 -5.38 -3.21 4.74
N ASP A 165 -5.89 -4.40 4.45
CA ASP A 165 -6.69 -4.70 3.26
C ASP A 165 -7.99 -3.87 3.21
N LYS A 166 -8.45 -3.61 1.98
CA LYS A 166 -9.59 -2.71 1.71
C LYS A 166 -10.90 -3.30 2.26
N GLU A 167 -11.03 -4.61 2.20
CA GLU A 167 -12.15 -5.40 2.69
C GLU A 167 -12.28 -5.32 4.21
N SER A 168 -11.16 -5.07 4.90
CA SER A 168 -11.10 -4.89 6.36
C SER A 168 -11.15 -3.41 6.77
N GLY A 169 -11.42 -2.48 5.84
CA GLY A 169 -11.51 -1.05 6.09
C GLY A 169 -10.19 -0.26 6.03
N GLY A 170 -9.12 -0.89 5.55
CA GLY A 170 -7.83 -0.25 5.28
C GLY A 170 -7.72 0.37 3.87
N LEU A 171 -6.54 0.89 3.53
CA LEU A 171 -6.29 1.47 2.19
C LEU A 171 -5.81 0.43 1.16
N GLY A 172 -5.23 -0.68 1.61
CA GLY A 172 -4.57 -1.67 0.75
C GLY A 172 -3.29 -1.15 0.09
N LEU A 173 -2.59 -0.20 0.72
CA LEU A 173 -1.28 0.25 0.26
C LEU A 173 -0.24 -0.84 0.58
N LYS A 174 0.64 -1.15 -0.37
CA LYS A 174 1.76 -2.07 -0.11
C LYS A 174 2.85 -1.36 0.69
N SER A 175 3.43 -2.06 1.66
CA SER A 175 4.64 -1.60 2.35
C SER A 175 5.88 -2.08 1.62
N VAL A 176 6.88 -1.23 1.56
CA VAL A 176 8.19 -1.54 0.99
C VAL A 176 8.93 -2.58 1.84
N GLU A 177 8.79 -2.54 3.17
CA GLU A 177 9.36 -3.56 4.07
C GLU A 177 8.83 -4.96 3.78
N GLU A 178 7.51 -5.10 3.62
CA GLU A 178 6.88 -6.38 3.28
C GLU A 178 7.32 -6.87 1.88
N GLU A 179 7.34 -5.97 0.89
CA GLU A 179 7.72 -6.35 -0.47
C GLU A 179 9.22 -6.69 -0.58
N LEU A 180 10.08 -6.16 0.30
CA LEU A 180 11.48 -6.60 0.43
C LEU A 180 11.57 -8.04 0.94
N ASP A 181 10.90 -8.35 2.05
CA ASP A 181 10.87 -9.71 2.62
C ASP A 181 10.36 -10.73 1.58
N ARG A 182 9.28 -10.38 0.86
CA ARG A 182 8.72 -11.22 -0.21
C ARG A 182 9.66 -11.36 -1.41
N SER A 183 10.41 -10.31 -1.75
CA SER A 183 11.41 -10.37 -2.83
C SER A 183 12.57 -11.30 -2.46
N ILE A 184 13.03 -11.28 -1.20
CA ILE A 184 14.05 -12.22 -0.71
C ILE A 184 13.54 -13.66 -0.78
N ALA A 185 12.31 -13.91 -0.31
CA ALA A 185 11.69 -15.23 -0.37
C ALA A 185 11.58 -15.73 -1.82
N TYR A 186 11.13 -14.87 -2.74
CA TYR A 186 11.03 -15.22 -4.16
C TYR A 186 12.39 -15.58 -4.76
N THR A 187 13.40 -14.73 -4.54
CA THR A 187 14.75 -14.96 -5.06
C THR A 187 15.35 -16.24 -4.49
N TRP A 188 15.13 -16.54 -3.20
CA TRP A 188 15.58 -17.80 -2.60
C TRP A 188 14.87 -18.99 -3.22
N CYS A 189 13.55 -18.93 -3.42
CA CYS A 189 12.82 -20.02 -4.07
C CYS A 189 13.36 -20.29 -5.48
N TYR A 190 13.63 -19.23 -6.24
CA TYR A 190 14.22 -19.35 -7.58
C TYR A 190 15.62 -19.98 -7.55
N LEU A 191 16.49 -19.53 -6.65
CA LEU A 191 17.83 -20.11 -6.49
C LEU A 191 17.76 -21.58 -6.04
N ALA A 192 16.88 -21.88 -5.09
CA ALA A 192 16.79 -23.20 -4.47
C ALA A 192 16.18 -24.24 -5.42
N SER A 193 15.22 -23.85 -6.27
CA SER A 193 14.52 -24.82 -7.13
C SER A 193 15.01 -24.92 -8.56
N ASN A 194 15.91 -24.04 -9.00
CA ASN A 194 16.47 -24.11 -10.35
C ASN A 194 17.75 -24.96 -10.34
N THR A 195 17.71 -26.09 -11.06
CA THR A 195 18.81 -27.06 -11.13
C THR A 195 20.05 -26.48 -11.81
N ASP A 196 19.89 -25.55 -12.75
CA ASP A 196 21.01 -24.88 -13.43
C ASP A 196 21.78 -23.96 -12.49
N LEU A 197 21.17 -23.58 -11.36
CA LEU A 197 21.75 -22.73 -10.33
C LEU A 197 22.25 -23.53 -9.11
N LEU A 198 22.49 -24.85 -9.26
CA LEU A 198 22.96 -25.70 -8.17
C LEU A 198 24.29 -25.22 -7.58
N VAL A 199 25.24 -24.82 -8.42
CA VAL A 199 26.56 -24.32 -7.97
C VAL A 199 26.40 -23.01 -7.17
N PRO A 200 25.70 -21.97 -7.67
CA PRO A 200 25.35 -20.79 -6.87
C PRO A 200 24.60 -21.11 -5.57
N TYR A 201 23.71 -22.09 -5.57
CA TYR A 201 23.00 -22.53 -4.37
C TYR A 201 23.95 -23.13 -3.32
N GLN A 202 24.84 -24.04 -3.73
CA GLN A 202 25.86 -24.64 -2.86
C GLN A 202 26.80 -23.57 -2.27
N LEU A 203 27.19 -22.57 -3.06
CA LEU A 203 27.94 -21.43 -2.58
C LEU A 203 27.15 -20.64 -1.51
N SER A 204 25.86 -20.38 -1.72
CA SER A 204 25.00 -19.72 -0.72
C SER A 204 24.94 -20.50 0.60
N GLU A 205 24.87 -21.83 0.55
CA GLU A 205 24.89 -22.69 1.73
C GLU A 205 26.25 -22.71 2.43
N SER A 206 27.35 -22.80 1.68
CA SER A 206 28.72 -22.78 2.22
C SER A 206 29.06 -21.44 2.90
N LEU A 207 28.62 -20.33 2.32
CA LEU A 207 28.72 -19.02 2.95
C LEU A 207 27.91 -18.97 4.25
N ARG A 208 26.67 -19.49 4.24
CA ARG A 208 25.82 -19.54 5.44
C ARG A 208 26.46 -20.37 6.55
N SER A 209 26.94 -21.58 6.26
CA SER A 209 27.59 -22.46 7.25
C SER A 209 28.84 -21.83 7.84
N SER A 210 29.58 -21.07 7.03
CA SER A 210 30.72 -20.25 7.45
C SER A 210 30.35 -18.94 8.16
N LYS A 211 29.07 -18.76 8.55
CA LYS A 211 28.53 -17.55 9.19
C LYS A 211 28.70 -16.26 8.37
N LYS A 212 28.88 -16.38 7.06
CA LYS A 212 28.92 -15.25 6.12
C LYS A 212 27.51 -14.98 5.59
N ARG A 213 27.27 -13.72 5.16
CA ARG A 213 26.00 -13.36 4.54
C ARG A 213 25.85 -14.07 3.20
N SER A 214 24.70 -14.70 3.00
CA SER A 214 24.25 -15.28 1.74
C SER A 214 22.73 -15.09 1.57
N LEU A 215 22.22 -15.37 0.38
CA LEU A 215 20.77 -15.36 0.13
C LEU A 215 20.02 -16.30 1.09
N THR A 216 20.54 -17.50 1.35
CA THR A 216 19.93 -18.40 2.35
C THR A 216 19.93 -17.78 3.74
N SER A 217 21.04 -17.17 4.18
CA SER A 217 21.09 -16.53 5.49
C SER A 217 20.09 -15.37 5.62
N ASP A 218 19.86 -14.63 4.52
CA ASP A 218 18.89 -13.53 4.48
C ASP A 218 17.46 -14.08 4.47
N PHE A 219 17.21 -15.16 3.73
CA PHE A 219 15.93 -15.86 3.72
C PHE A 219 15.55 -16.40 5.10
N LEU A 220 16.45 -17.10 5.79
CA LEU A 220 16.20 -17.60 7.16
C LEU A 220 15.91 -16.46 8.15
N LYS A 221 16.60 -15.32 8.01
CA LYS A 221 16.29 -14.11 8.79
C LYS A 221 14.89 -13.58 8.49
N VAL A 222 14.46 -13.60 7.22
CA VAL A 222 13.09 -13.24 6.83
C VAL A 222 12.08 -14.20 7.46
N LEU A 223 12.33 -15.52 7.45
CA LEU A 223 11.44 -16.49 8.09
C LEU A 223 11.32 -16.24 9.59
N SER A 224 12.45 -16.11 10.31
CA SER A 224 12.41 -15.84 11.76
C SER A 224 11.72 -14.52 12.09
N ALA A 225 11.96 -13.44 11.33
CA ALA A 225 11.34 -12.14 11.55
C ALA A 225 9.81 -12.15 11.31
N ASN A 226 9.35 -13.09 10.48
CA ASN A 226 7.92 -13.32 10.22
C ASN A 226 7.33 -14.46 11.07
N GLY A 227 8.08 -14.97 12.07
CA GLY A 227 7.60 -16.02 12.97
C GLY A 227 7.30 -17.34 12.27
N ILE A 228 7.97 -17.61 11.15
CA ILE A 228 7.85 -18.87 10.41
C ILE A 228 8.92 -19.81 10.96
N GLU A 229 8.49 -20.90 11.58
CA GLU A 229 9.36 -21.89 12.21
C GLU A 229 10.31 -22.54 11.21
N GLU A 230 11.53 -22.81 11.68
CA GLU A 230 12.56 -23.49 10.90
C GLU A 230 12.09 -24.93 10.63
N GLY A 231 12.02 -25.30 9.35
CA GLY A 231 11.50 -26.60 8.91
C GLY A 231 10.10 -26.58 8.31
N ARG A 232 9.32 -25.50 8.47
CA ARG A 232 8.07 -25.33 7.69
C ARG A 232 8.33 -25.16 6.20
N ILE A 233 9.48 -24.59 5.85
CA ILE A 233 9.93 -24.44 4.47
C ILE A 233 11.27 -25.17 4.32
N GLN A 234 11.32 -26.14 3.41
CA GLN A 234 12.50 -26.98 3.22
C GLN A 234 12.76 -27.20 1.72
N ARG A 235 14.03 -27.19 1.34
CA ARG A 235 14.45 -27.67 0.03
C ARG A 235 14.66 -29.18 0.09
N THR A 236 14.12 -29.91 -0.86
CA THR A 236 14.30 -31.36 -1.02
C THR A 236 15.58 -31.68 -1.79
N SER A 237 15.97 -32.96 -1.83
CA SER A 237 17.10 -33.44 -2.62
C SER A 237 16.93 -33.19 -4.12
N ILE A 238 15.70 -33.31 -4.63
CA ILE A 238 15.34 -33.11 -6.05
C ILE A 238 15.09 -31.64 -6.43
N ALA A 239 15.60 -30.69 -5.63
CA ALA A 239 15.38 -29.25 -5.84
C ALA A 239 13.90 -28.79 -5.80
N ALA A 240 12.97 -29.61 -5.31
CA ALA A 240 11.62 -29.13 -4.99
C ALA A 240 11.60 -28.42 -3.62
N ILE A 241 10.65 -27.50 -3.42
CA ILE A 241 10.48 -26.77 -2.16
C ILE A 241 9.20 -27.26 -1.48
N LYS A 242 9.34 -27.77 -0.26
CA LYS A 242 8.22 -28.11 0.61
C LYS A 242 7.84 -26.88 1.45
N VAL A 243 6.56 -26.52 1.45
CA VAL A 243 5.99 -25.49 2.32
C VAL A 243 4.82 -26.12 3.06
N ASP A 244 4.94 -26.22 4.39
CA ASP A 244 4.06 -27.01 5.24
C ASP A 244 3.93 -28.45 4.72
N ASN A 245 2.74 -28.87 4.28
CA ASN A 245 2.49 -30.22 3.77
C ASN A 245 2.54 -30.33 2.23
N ASN A 246 2.78 -29.22 1.53
CA ASN A 246 2.73 -29.17 0.07
C ASN A 246 4.14 -29.10 -0.53
N THR A 247 4.36 -29.84 -1.62
CA THR A 247 5.62 -29.83 -2.36
C THR A 247 5.43 -29.09 -3.69
N PHE A 248 6.30 -28.13 -3.96
CA PHE A 248 6.28 -27.29 -5.15
C PHE A 248 7.52 -27.56 -6.00
N PHE A 249 7.29 -27.86 -7.28
CA PHE A 249 8.35 -28.14 -8.26
C PHE A 249 8.76 -26.89 -9.05
N HIS A 250 7.89 -25.86 -9.08
CA HIS A 250 8.16 -24.60 -9.76
C HIS A 250 8.46 -23.47 -8.77
N ALA A 251 9.52 -22.72 -9.03
CA ALA A 251 9.98 -21.59 -8.21
C ALA A 251 8.85 -20.61 -7.89
N THR A 252 8.04 -20.27 -8.90
CA THR A 252 6.96 -19.28 -8.79
C THR A 252 5.88 -19.71 -7.81
N ASP A 253 5.51 -20.99 -7.82
CA ASP A 253 4.44 -21.51 -6.95
C ASP A 253 4.93 -21.66 -5.52
N ALA A 254 6.16 -22.17 -5.34
CA ALA A 254 6.83 -22.18 -4.04
C ALA A 254 6.91 -20.75 -3.45
N ALA A 255 7.34 -19.78 -4.25
CA ALA A 255 7.47 -18.39 -3.82
C ALA A 255 6.12 -17.76 -3.47
N ARG A 256 5.04 -18.10 -4.19
CA ARG A 256 3.68 -17.66 -3.86
C ARG A 256 3.25 -18.21 -2.50
N ALA A 257 3.42 -19.50 -2.25
CA ALA A 257 3.07 -20.14 -0.98
C ALA A 257 3.85 -19.51 0.20
N VAL A 258 5.15 -19.29 0.05
CA VAL A 258 5.95 -18.61 1.09
C VAL A 258 5.52 -17.15 1.27
N ALA A 259 5.23 -16.43 0.18
CA ALA A 259 4.79 -15.04 0.25
C ALA A 259 3.41 -14.89 0.91
N GLU A 260 2.54 -15.90 0.82
CA GLU A 260 1.25 -15.93 1.53
C GLU A 260 1.44 -16.03 3.05
N LEU A 261 2.38 -16.86 3.53
CA LEU A 261 2.73 -16.94 4.95
C LEU A 261 3.25 -15.58 5.47
N ILE A 262 4.15 -14.94 4.72
CA ILE A 262 4.67 -13.61 5.04
C ILE A 262 3.54 -12.58 5.07
N ARG A 263 2.67 -12.58 4.04
CA ARG A 263 1.53 -11.65 3.96
C ARG A 263 0.57 -11.84 5.14
N ALA A 264 0.24 -13.08 5.49
CA ALA A 264 -0.66 -13.39 6.59
C ALA A 264 -0.14 -12.82 7.92
N ARG A 265 1.17 -12.96 8.19
CA ARG A 265 1.79 -12.33 9.37
C ARG A 265 1.68 -10.82 9.32
N TRP A 266 2.02 -10.17 8.20
CA TRP A 266 1.96 -8.72 8.08
C TRP A 266 0.54 -8.17 8.20
N ALA A 267 -0.45 -8.84 7.60
CA ALA A 267 -1.87 -8.50 7.73
C ALA A 267 -2.30 -8.56 9.21
N LYS A 268 -1.95 -9.62 9.93
CA LYS A 268 -2.21 -9.76 11.37
C LYS A 268 -1.55 -8.64 12.18
N VAL A 269 -0.28 -8.34 11.94
CA VAL A 269 0.46 -7.30 12.66
C VAL A 269 -0.17 -5.93 12.46
N ARG A 270 -0.52 -5.56 11.22
CA ARG A 270 -1.11 -4.26 10.90
C ARG A 270 -2.51 -4.10 11.45
N LEU A 271 -3.33 -5.14 11.33
CA LEU A 271 -4.67 -5.13 11.90
C LEU A 271 -4.63 -5.03 13.42
N THR A 272 -3.71 -5.77 14.07
CA THR A 272 -3.51 -5.69 15.53
C THR A 272 -3.03 -4.29 15.94
N ALA A 273 -2.07 -3.72 15.22
CA ALA A 273 -1.56 -2.38 15.48
C ALA A 273 -2.63 -1.28 15.27
N TRP A 274 -3.58 -1.49 14.36
CA TRP A 274 -4.74 -0.61 14.23
C TRP A 274 -5.72 -0.83 15.38
N ARG A 275 -6.10 -2.08 15.67
CA ARG A 275 -7.02 -2.46 16.75
C ARG A 275 -6.56 -1.94 18.12
N SER A 276 -5.25 -1.91 18.37
CA SER A 276 -4.68 -1.41 19.62
C SER A 276 -4.85 0.11 19.82
N LYS A 277 -5.27 0.86 18.79
CA LYS A 277 -5.53 2.31 18.92
C LYS A 277 -6.97 2.55 19.36
N ALA A 278 -7.18 2.75 20.67
CA ALA A 278 -8.49 2.89 21.29
C ALA A 278 -9.49 3.79 20.54
N VAL A 279 -9.05 4.95 20.02
CA VAL A 279 -9.91 5.89 19.27
C VAL A 279 -10.00 5.51 17.80
N ALA A 280 -8.88 5.18 17.17
CA ALA A 280 -8.81 4.93 15.73
C ALA A 280 -9.43 3.59 15.30
N SER A 281 -9.52 2.61 16.21
CA SER A 281 -10.11 1.30 15.94
C SER A 281 -11.60 1.22 16.23
N ARG A 282 -12.24 2.27 16.77
CA ARG A 282 -13.68 2.23 17.13
C ARG A 282 -14.58 1.80 15.98
N VAL A 283 -14.20 2.15 14.74
CA VAL A 283 -14.94 1.80 13.52
C VAL A 283 -14.90 0.33 13.12
N ILE A 284 -14.03 -0.47 13.74
CA ILE A 284 -13.91 -1.92 13.53
C ILE A 284 -14.14 -2.71 14.82
N GLN A 285 -14.67 -2.07 15.87
CA GLN A 285 -15.05 -2.76 17.10
C GLN A 285 -16.38 -3.48 16.88
N GLU A 286 -16.38 -4.78 17.15
CA GLU A 286 -17.53 -5.66 16.98
C GLU A 286 -18.53 -5.53 18.14
N GLN A 287 -18.07 -5.05 19.30
CA GLN A 287 -18.89 -4.84 20.49
C GLN A 287 -19.19 -3.36 20.71
N GLY A 288 -20.40 -3.06 21.19
CA GLY A 288 -20.81 -1.71 21.59
C GLY A 288 -20.05 -1.17 22.80
N ARG A 289 -20.34 0.07 23.20
CA ARG A 289 -19.63 0.77 24.31
C ARG A 289 -19.63 -0.01 25.63
N ASN A 290 -20.68 -0.79 25.90
CA ASN A 290 -20.81 -1.58 27.13
C ASN A 290 -20.28 -3.02 26.98
N ARG A 291 -19.67 -3.38 25.84
CA ARG A 291 -19.10 -4.72 25.53
C ARG A 291 -20.05 -5.92 25.58
N GLU A 292 -21.30 -5.72 25.98
CA GLU A 292 -22.30 -6.79 26.16
C GLU A 292 -23.04 -7.14 24.87
N GLN A 293 -23.18 -6.21 23.92
CA GLN A 293 -23.95 -6.43 22.70
C GLN A 293 -23.10 -6.19 21.44
N PRO A 294 -23.24 -7.05 20.41
CA PRO A 294 -22.65 -6.78 19.12
C PRO A 294 -23.25 -5.50 18.52
N THR A 295 -22.45 -4.76 17.75
CA THR A 295 -22.92 -3.50 17.14
C THR A 295 -23.98 -3.71 16.06
N GLY A 296 -24.12 -4.93 15.54
CA GLY A 296 -25.00 -5.24 14.40
C GLY A 296 -24.53 -4.65 13.07
N LEU A 297 -23.36 -4.01 13.03
CA LEU A 297 -22.84 -3.32 11.85
C LEU A 297 -22.16 -4.30 10.90
N CYS A 298 -22.58 -4.31 9.63
CA CYS A 298 -21.84 -4.98 8.57
C CYS A 298 -20.57 -4.18 8.24
N LEU A 299 -19.41 -4.66 8.68
CA LEU A 299 -18.12 -3.99 8.42
C LEU A 299 -17.83 -3.88 6.92
N LYS A 300 -18.12 -4.94 6.16
CA LYS A 300 -17.93 -4.96 4.71
C LYS A 300 -18.67 -3.81 4.04
N ASP A 301 -19.95 -3.64 4.38
CA ASP A 301 -20.80 -2.60 3.78
C ASP A 301 -20.40 -1.20 4.26
N SER A 302 -20.01 -1.09 5.53
CA SER A 302 -19.52 0.16 6.14
C SER A 302 -18.30 0.74 5.42
N PHE A 303 -17.50 -0.10 4.76
CA PHE A 303 -16.29 0.31 4.04
C PHE A 303 -16.42 0.25 2.51
N LEU A 304 -17.61 -0.01 1.95
CA LEU A 304 -17.81 -0.07 0.49
C LEU A 304 -17.33 1.20 -0.24
N TRP A 305 -17.59 2.37 0.32
CA TRP A 305 -17.18 3.65 -0.27
C TRP A 305 -15.65 3.78 -0.34
N SER A 306 -14.93 3.36 0.70
CA SER A 306 -13.47 3.42 0.78
C SER A 306 -12.79 2.28 0.00
N SER A 307 -13.38 1.09 -0.02
CA SER A 307 -12.84 -0.07 -0.74
C SER A 307 -12.95 0.13 -2.25
N ARG A 308 -14.06 0.69 -2.72
CA ARG A 308 -14.20 1.16 -4.11
C ARG A 308 -13.25 2.32 -4.40
N GLY A 309 -13.10 3.27 -3.47
CA GLY A 309 -12.12 4.34 -3.55
C GLY A 309 -12.38 5.37 -4.66
N TRP A 310 -13.62 5.48 -5.14
CA TRP A 310 -14.08 6.48 -6.11
C TRP A 310 -14.36 7.82 -5.43
N VAL A 311 -13.40 8.28 -4.64
CA VAL A 311 -13.46 9.53 -3.87
C VAL A 311 -12.15 10.29 -4.04
N SER A 312 -12.22 11.61 -3.85
CA SER A 312 -11.02 12.44 -3.82
C SER A 312 -10.20 12.17 -2.56
N SER A 313 -8.91 12.53 -2.60
CA SER A 313 -8.01 12.38 -1.45
C SER A 313 -8.50 13.15 -0.22
N VAL A 314 -9.08 14.33 -0.41
CA VAL A 314 -9.60 15.17 0.68
C VAL A 314 -10.81 14.54 1.34
N VAL A 315 -11.73 13.95 0.56
CA VAL A 315 -12.92 13.27 1.10
C VAL A 315 -12.49 12.08 1.96
N LEU A 316 -11.63 11.19 1.43
CA LEU A 316 -11.12 10.06 2.20
C LEU A 316 -10.43 10.53 3.49
N ARG A 317 -9.51 11.50 3.38
CA ARG A 317 -8.80 12.07 4.52
C ARG A 317 -9.76 12.52 5.60
N ASN A 318 -10.76 13.33 5.24
CA ASN A 318 -11.67 13.93 6.20
C ASN A 318 -12.54 12.85 6.87
N VAL A 319 -13.09 11.91 6.11
CA VAL A 319 -13.91 10.81 6.67
C VAL A 319 -13.08 9.93 7.60
N TRP A 320 -11.88 9.51 7.18
CA TRP A 320 -10.98 8.74 8.04
C TRP A 320 -10.59 9.51 9.30
N SER A 321 -10.45 10.82 9.21
CA SER A 321 -10.10 11.65 10.36
C SER A 321 -11.24 11.84 11.35
N VAL A 322 -12.49 11.83 10.87
CA VAL A 322 -13.66 11.73 11.76
C VAL A 322 -13.64 10.36 12.47
N GLN A 323 -13.54 9.28 11.69
CA GLN A 323 -13.53 7.90 12.19
C GLN A 323 -12.44 7.67 13.23
N GLU A 324 -11.27 8.28 13.02
CA GLU A 324 -10.10 8.10 13.88
C GLU A 324 -9.95 9.17 14.95
N GLY A 325 -10.90 10.11 15.09
CA GLY A 325 -10.81 11.22 16.04
C GLY A 325 -9.55 12.06 15.84
N SER A 326 -9.15 12.26 14.58
CA SER A 326 -7.92 12.97 14.18
C SER A 326 -8.19 14.39 13.67
N LEU A 327 -9.45 14.80 13.53
CA LEU A 327 -9.81 16.20 13.24
C LEU A 327 -9.36 17.14 14.36
N LEU A 328 -9.11 18.41 14.04
CA LEU A 328 -8.73 19.43 15.01
C LEU A 328 -9.94 19.88 15.84
N THR A 329 -10.31 19.07 16.82
CA THR A 329 -11.31 19.37 17.85
C THR A 329 -10.59 19.46 19.18
N ASN A 330 -11.07 20.26 20.14
CA ASN A 330 -10.40 20.43 21.43
C ASN A 330 -10.19 19.08 22.16
N GLY A 331 -11.11 18.13 22.00
CA GLY A 331 -11.04 16.80 22.62
C GLY A 331 -10.25 15.76 21.81
N SER A 332 -9.73 16.08 20.62
CA SER A 332 -8.92 15.14 19.84
C SER A 332 -7.44 15.14 20.23
N ALA A 333 -6.72 14.12 19.76
CA ALA A 333 -5.26 14.11 19.89
C ALA A 333 -4.60 15.30 19.18
N ALA A 334 -5.14 15.73 18.03
CA ALA A 334 -4.65 16.91 17.32
C ALA A 334 -4.89 18.20 18.13
N GLY A 335 -6.07 18.36 18.74
CA GLY A 335 -6.37 19.52 19.59
C GLY A 335 -5.48 19.61 20.82
N ARG A 336 -5.26 18.48 21.50
CA ARG A 336 -4.35 18.40 22.67
C ARG A 336 -2.89 18.73 22.33
N VAL A 337 -2.44 18.42 21.12
CA VAL A 337 -1.09 18.81 20.67
C VAL A 337 -1.00 20.33 20.46
N CYS A 338 -2.05 20.95 19.92
CA CYS A 338 -2.08 22.40 19.73
C CYS A 338 -2.27 23.18 21.03
N ASN A 339 -2.99 22.61 22.01
CA ASN A 339 -3.24 23.25 23.30
C ASN A 339 -3.31 22.21 24.42
N ALA A 340 -2.14 21.89 24.99
CA ALA A 340 -2.00 20.81 25.98
C ALA A 340 -2.69 21.11 27.31
N SER A 341 -2.91 22.39 27.66
CA SER A 341 -3.59 22.81 28.89
C SER A 341 -5.11 22.88 28.76
N ALA A 342 -5.66 22.74 27.54
CA ALA A 342 -7.09 22.75 27.34
C ALA A 342 -7.76 21.50 27.91
N ARG A 343 -8.86 21.69 28.65
CA ARG A 343 -9.72 20.61 29.18
C ARG A 343 -10.42 19.78 28.09
N GLY A 344 -10.23 20.11 26.81
CA GLY A 344 -10.87 19.42 25.69
C GLY A 344 -12.36 19.72 25.51
N LEU A 345 -12.89 20.71 26.23
CA LEU A 345 -14.31 21.06 26.22
C LEU A 345 -14.76 21.70 24.90
N CYS A 346 -16.06 21.56 24.60
CA CYS A 346 -16.75 22.18 23.47
C CYS A 346 -16.50 23.69 23.43
N ARG A 347 -16.00 24.19 22.30
CA ARG A 347 -15.73 25.62 22.08
C ARG A 347 -16.99 26.46 22.18
N MET A 348 -18.14 25.86 21.86
CA MET A 348 -19.46 26.51 21.94
C MET A 348 -20.05 26.47 23.36
N ARG A 349 -19.36 25.85 24.32
CA ARG A 349 -19.80 25.72 25.73
C ARG A 349 -21.25 25.23 25.86
N CYS A 350 -21.64 24.29 25.00
CA CYS A 350 -23.01 23.80 24.92
C CYS A 350 -23.47 23.05 26.18
N SER A 351 -22.54 22.54 26.99
CA SER A 351 -22.76 22.04 28.36
C SER A 351 -21.43 22.01 29.13
N PRO A 352 -21.45 21.99 30.49
CA PRO A 352 -20.24 22.12 31.31
C PRO A 352 -19.16 21.05 31.05
N ASP A 353 -19.57 19.80 30.82
CA ASP A 353 -18.66 18.65 30.71
C ASP A 353 -18.59 18.06 29.28
N ALA A 354 -19.15 18.75 28.28
CA ALA A 354 -19.10 18.26 26.90
C ALA A 354 -17.69 18.35 26.32
N VAL A 355 -17.07 17.18 26.10
CA VAL A 355 -15.81 17.07 25.35
C VAL A 355 -16.06 17.32 23.86
N GLU A 356 -15.27 18.21 23.27
CA GLU A 356 -15.33 18.50 21.84
C GLU A 356 -14.72 17.37 21.03
N THR A 357 -15.59 16.49 20.53
CA THR A 357 -15.25 15.47 19.54
C THR A 357 -15.99 15.74 18.24
N ALA A 358 -15.57 15.11 17.15
CA ALA A 358 -16.32 15.21 15.89
C ALA A 358 -17.75 14.71 16.09
N GLU A 359 -17.92 13.60 16.82
CA GLU A 359 -19.20 12.99 17.17
C GLU A 359 -20.07 13.93 17.99
N HIS A 360 -19.48 14.61 18.98
CA HIS A 360 -20.17 15.63 19.74
C HIS A 360 -20.68 16.76 18.84
N ILE A 361 -19.82 17.34 18.00
CA ILE A 361 -20.19 18.44 17.10
C ILE A 361 -21.31 18.05 16.15
N VAL A 362 -21.22 16.85 15.56
CA VAL A 362 -22.13 16.43 14.49
C VAL A 362 -23.41 15.73 14.98
N SER A 363 -23.49 15.31 16.25
CA SER A 363 -24.63 14.50 16.74
C SER A 363 -25.12 14.83 18.15
N SER A 364 -24.42 15.62 18.97
CA SER A 364 -24.80 15.82 20.39
C SER A 364 -24.80 17.27 20.87
N CYS A 365 -23.98 18.14 20.28
CA CYS A 365 -23.88 19.56 20.61
C CYS A 365 -25.22 20.30 20.46
N ALA A 366 -25.77 20.78 21.56
CA ALA A 366 -27.03 21.53 21.57
C ALA A 366 -26.96 22.82 20.72
N HIS A 367 -25.79 23.45 20.60
CA HIS A 367 -25.59 24.64 19.79
C HIS A 367 -25.79 24.37 18.29
N TRP A 368 -25.33 23.21 17.78
CA TRP A 368 -25.40 22.87 16.37
C TRP A 368 -26.67 22.10 15.98
N ARG A 369 -27.49 21.72 16.98
CA ARG A 369 -28.67 20.88 16.79
C ARG A 369 -29.69 21.47 15.81
N THR A 370 -29.87 22.77 15.80
CA THR A 370 -30.88 23.48 14.99
C THR A 370 -30.36 23.95 13.62
N ASN A 371 -29.08 23.68 13.29
CA ASN A 371 -28.47 24.14 12.05
C ASN A 371 -27.75 22.97 11.36
N ILE A 372 -26.42 22.85 11.51
CA ILE A 372 -25.59 21.85 10.82
C ILE A 372 -26.10 20.42 11.00
N MET A 373 -26.67 20.08 12.17
CA MET A 373 -27.20 18.73 12.39
C MET A 373 -28.45 18.44 11.55
N VAL A 374 -29.36 19.41 11.41
CA VAL A 374 -30.56 19.27 10.57
C VAL A 374 -30.15 19.15 9.11
N GLU A 375 -29.24 20.01 8.64
CA GLU A 375 -28.75 19.95 7.26
C GLU A 375 -28.11 18.60 6.95
N ARG A 376 -27.22 18.10 7.81
CA ARG A 376 -26.62 16.76 7.67
C ARG A 376 -27.67 15.66 7.68
N HIS A 377 -28.68 15.78 8.54
CA HIS A 377 -29.77 14.81 8.63
C HIS A 377 -30.54 14.76 7.31
N ASP A 378 -30.94 15.93 6.82
CA ASP A 378 -31.64 16.10 5.54
C ASP A 378 -30.78 15.61 4.37
N ASP A 379 -29.46 15.82 4.34
CA ASP A 379 -28.56 15.27 3.32
C ASP A 379 -28.65 13.74 3.21
N VAL A 380 -28.64 13.06 4.36
CA VAL A 380 -28.76 11.60 4.41
C VAL A 380 -30.16 11.17 3.99
N ALA A 381 -31.20 11.84 4.52
CA ALA A 381 -32.58 11.56 4.17
C ALA A 381 -32.83 11.79 2.66
N ARG A 382 -32.18 12.77 2.02
CA ARG A 382 -32.29 13.03 0.57
C ARG A 382 -31.78 11.88 -0.28
N VAL A 383 -30.74 11.17 0.17
CA VAL A 383 -30.24 9.96 -0.51
C VAL A 383 -31.29 8.84 -0.46
N LEU A 384 -31.93 8.65 0.70
CA LEU A 384 -33.01 7.68 0.86
C LEU A 384 -34.23 8.08 0.03
N TYR A 385 -34.62 9.35 0.09
CA TYR A 385 -35.71 9.92 -0.68
C TYR A 385 -35.52 9.72 -2.19
N ALA A 386 -34.33 10.00 -2.72
CA ALA A 386 -34.01 9.76 -4.12
C ALA A 386 -34.11 8.27 -4.50
N SER A 387 -33.75 7.36 -3.58
CA SER A 387 -33.84 5.91 -3.78
C SER A 387 -35.30 5.43 -3.78
N ILE A 388 -36.11 5.94 -2.85
CA ILE A 388 -37.56 5.67 -2.77
C ILE A 388 -38.25 6.17 -4.05
N ARG A 389 -37.95 7.40 -4.48
CA ARG A 389 -38.50 7.95 -5.72
C ARG A 389 -38.14 7.12 -6.95
N ARG A 390 -36.91 6.58 -7.01
CA ARG A 390 -36.50 5.68 -8.08
C ARG A 390 -37.28 4.36 -8.05
N LYS A 391 -37.55 3.81 -6.86
CA LYS A 391 -38.35 2.58 -6.69
C LYS A 391 -39.77 2.72 -7.25
N TYR A 392 -40.41 3.87 -7.05
CA TYR A 392 -41.77 4.16 -7.54
C TYR A 392 -41.79 4.95 -8.87
N GLU A 393 -40.66 5.04 -9.57
CA GLU A 393 -40.53 5.72 -10.87
C GLU A 393 -40.98 7.21 -10.89
N ILE A 394 -40.87 7.91 -9.77
CA ILE A 394 -41.32 9.31 -9.60
C ILE A 394 -40.31 10.28 -10.21
N ARG A 395 -40.67 10.93 -11.32
CA ARG A 395 -39.82 11.88 -12.06
C ARG A 395 -40.06 13.36 -11.76
N GLU A 396 -41.05 13.68 -10.93
CA GLU A 396 -41.41 15.06 -10.59
C GLU A 396 -40.23 15.86 -10.02
N LYS A 397 -40.03 17.09 -10.48
CA LYS A 397 -38.98 17.97 -9.92
C LYS A 397 -39.52 18.61 -8.64
N VAL A 398 -38.90 18.27 -7.52
CA VAL A 398 -39.25 18.82 -6.20
C VAL A 398 -38.06 19.50 -5.56
N ASN A 399 -38.32 20.53 -4.77
CA ASN A 399 -37.32 21.19 -3.96
C ASN A 399 -37.18 20.46 -2.62
N SER A 400 -36.17 19.60 -2.47
CA SER A 400 -35.92 18.84 -1.24
C SER A 400 -35.49 19.70 -0.05
N TYR A 401 -35.27 21.00 -0.23
CA TYR A 401 -35.01 21.93 0.88
C TYR A 401 -36.29 22.52 1.48
N GLN A 402 -37.46 22.18 0.91
CA GLN A 402 -38.75 22.59 1.42
C GLN A 402 -39.64 21.37 1.70
N PRO A 403 -40.47 21.40 2.75
CA PRO A 403 -41.49 20.39 2.97
C PRO A 403 -42.42 20.25 1.76
N HIS A 404 -42.76 19.02 1.41
CA HIS A 404 -43.70 18.75 0.32
C HIS A 404 -44.26 17.32 0.41
N VAL A 405 -45.35 17.12 -0.32
CA VAL A 405 -45.98 15.80 -0.49
C VAL A 405 -46.04 15.48 -1.98
N ILE A 406 -45.61 14.27 -2.34
CA ILE A 406 -45.84 13.72 -3.67
C ILE A 406 -46.92 12.65 -3.55
N GLU A 407 -48.01 12.81 -4.28
CA GLU A 407 -49.07 11.84 -4.35
C GLU A 407 -49.21 11.26 -5.76
N THR A 408 -49.22 9.94 -5.84
CA THR A 408 -49.48 9.17 -7.06
C THR A 408 -50.58 8.14 -6.77
N PRO A 409 -51.12 7.46 -7.81
CA PRO A 409 -52.03 6.33 -7.60
C PRO A 409 -51.44 5.18 -6.76
N HIS A 410 -50.11 5.02 -6.77
CA HIS A 410 -49.42 3.88 -6.16
C HIS A 410 -48.75 4.20 -4.82
N VAL A 411 -48.39 5.46 -4.57
CA VAL A 411 -47.68 5.86 -3.35
C VAL A 411 -47.95 7.32 -2.98
N VAL A 412 -47.95 7.62 -1.68
CA VAL A 412 -47.86 8.99 -1.15
C VAL A 412 -46.54 9.10 -0.38
N ILE A 413 -45.76 10.14 -0.68
CA ILE A 413 -44.49 10.39 0.00
C ILE A 413 -44.55 11.78 0.63
N HIS A 414 -44.46 11.83 1.95
CA HIS A 414 -44.30 13.08 2.69
C HIS A 414 -42.81 13.31 2.97
N TRP A 415 -42.31 14.50 2.66
CA TRP A 415 -40.94 14.93 2.95
C TRP A 415 -40.97 16.10 3.91
N ASN A 416 -40.39 15.92 5.11
CA ASN A 416 -40.33 16.94 6.17
C ASN A 416 -41.68 17.63 6.44
N ASP A 417 -42.78 16.90 6.31
CA ASP A 417 -44.16 17.42 6.35
C ASP A 417 -44.89 16.92 7.61
N PRO A 418 -45.58 17.79 8.37
CA PRO A 418 -46.34 17.40 9.56
C PRO A 418 -47.54 16.51 9.23
N ILE A 419 -47.64 15.38 9.91
CA ILE A 419 -48.75 14.42 9.80
C ILE A 419 -49.77 14.71 10.89
N TRP A 420 -50.97 15.11 10.51
CA TRP A 420 -52.04 15.41 11.46
C TRP A 420 -52.85 14.17 11.77
N SER A 421 -52.86 13.76 13.03
CA SER A 421 -53.70 12.69 13.57
C SER A 421 -54.80 13.27 14.48
N SER A 422 -55.87 12.48 14.70
CA SER A 422 -56.97 12.84 15.60
C SER A 422 -56.49 13.02 17.05
N GLU A 423 -55.52 12.22 17.47
CA GLU A 423 -54.80 12.42 18.73
C GLU A 423 -53.63 13.39 18.47
N GLY A 424 -53.56 14.51 19.18
CA GLY A 424 -52.50 15.50 18.99
C GLY A 424 -51.12 14.94 19.34
N LEU A 425 -50.34 14.53 18.33
CA LEU A 425 -48.99 14.00 18.52
C LEU A 425 -47.97 15.14 18.66
N ALA A 426 -47.16 15.10 19.73
CA ALA A 426 -46.11 16.10 19.98
C ALA A 426 -44.94 16.05 18.97
N HIS A 427 -44.70 14.91 18.34
CA HIS A 427 -43.63 14.69 17.36
C HIS A 427 -44.21 14.22 16.02
N ASN A 428 -44.99 15.09 15.40
CA ASN A 428 -45.79 14.76 14.22
C ASN A 428 -45.08 15.01 12.88
N ARG A 429 -43.81 15.41 12.87
CA ARG A 429 -43.06 15.74 11.65
C ARG A 429 -41.97 14.71 11.38
N PRO A 430 -42.27 13.61 10.68
CA PRO A 430 -41.25 12.67 10.23
C PRO A 430 -40.41 13.29 9.11
N ASP A 431 -39.17 12.82 8.98
CA ASP A 431 -38.30 13.27 7.87
C ASP A 431 -38.81 12.76 6.52
N ILE A 432 -39.25 11.50 6.50
CA ILE A 432 -39.87 10.85 5.34
C ILE A 432 -40.99 9.93 5.83
N LEU A 433 -42.19 10.08 5.28
CA LEU A 433 -43.25 9.07 5.35
C LEU A 433 -43.47 8.51 3.95
N VAL A 434 -43.54 7.19 3.81
CA VAL A 434 -43.91 6.53 2.56
C VAL A 434 -45.16 5.68 2.81
N TRP A 435 -46.25 6.05 2.16
CA TRP A 435 -47.49 5.28 2.15
C TRP A 435 -47.62 4.56 0.83
N ASP A 436 -47.36 3.25 0.82
CA ASP A 436 -47.57 2.40 -0.36
C ASP A 436 -49.05 2.04 -0.49
N LYS A 437 -49.69 2.42 -1.60
CA LYS A 437 -51.12 2.16 -1.87
C LYS A 437 -51.35 0.82 -2.57
N VAL A 438 -50.30 0.15 -3.04
CA VAL A 438 -50.38 -1.08 -3.84
C VAL A 438 -50.19 -2.33 -2.97
N LEU A 439 -49.35 -2.24 -1.94
CA LEU A 439 -49.18 -3.29 -0.94
C LEU A 439 -50.32 -3.24 0.08
N LYS A 440 -51.36 -4.06 -0.12
CA LYS A 440 -52.31 -4.46 0.93
C LYS A 440 -51.96 -5.84 1.47
#